data_AF-A0A6V8L3S2-F1
#
_entry.id   AF-A0A6V8L3S2-F1
#
_cell.length_a   1.000
_cell.length_b   1.000
_cell.length_c   1.000
_cell.angle_alpha   90.00
_cell.angle_beta   90.00
_cell.angle_gamma   90.00
#
_symmetry.space_group_name_H-M   'P 1'
#
loop_
_entity.id
_entity.type
_entity.pdbx_description
1 polymer ?
#
loop_
_entity_poly.entity_id
_entity_poly.type
_entity_poly.pdbx_seq_one_letter_code
_entity_poly.pdbx_strand_id
1 'polypeptide(L)'
;MTYLWTGTGVRGTVRTAGGPVNVRSGPRVSNAVVGLAANYARPIIECQVRGDTVTGTYGTTNLWDRLAPGYFVSDAYMYTGSDGQVAPTC
;
A
#
# COMPACT_ATOMS: atom_id res chain seq x y z
N MET A 1 17.28 11.47 13.35
CA MET A 1 15.94 10.91 13.65
C MET A 1 15.77 9.62 12.87
N THR A 2 16.01 8.49 13.53
CA THR A 2 15.74 7.15 12.99
C THR A 2 14.28 6.83 13.26
N TYR A 3 13.44 6.83 12.22
CA TYR A 3 12.07 6.31 12.31
C TYR A 3 12.16 4.80 12.53
N LEU A 4 12.10 4.38 13.79
CA LEU A 4 12.10 2.98 14.18
C LEU A 4 10.69 2.44 13.92
N TRP A 5 10.58 1.53 12.96
CA TRP A 5 9.35 0.89 12.47
C TRP A 5 8.76 -0.11 13.49
N THR A 6 8.51 0.35 14.72
CA THR A 6 7.93 -0.42 15.84
C THR A 6 6.45 -0.10 16.05
N GLY A 7 5.71 0.17 14.97
CA GLY A 7 4.24 0.19 15.03
C GLY A 7 3.70 -1.23 15.07
N THR A 8 2.77 -1.53 16.00
CA THR A 8 1.91 -2.71 15.96
C THR A 8 0.91 -2.55 14.81
N GLY A 9 1.34 -2.81 13.59
CA GLY A 9 0.53 -2.74 12.38
C GLY A 9 0.75 -3.96 11.50
N VAL A 10 -0.20 -4.24 10.61
CA VAL A 10 -0.01 -5.31 9.63
C VAL A 10 1.09 -4.92 8.67
N ARG A 11 2.04 -5.83 8.46
CA ARG A 11 3.10 -5.65 7.47
C ARG A 11 2.63 -6.18 6.14
N GLY A 12 2.52 -5.30 5.16
CA GLY A 12 2.38 -5.68 3.76
C GLY A 12 3.75 -5.93 3.16
N THR A 13 3.86 -6.93 2.28
CA THR A 13 5.03 -7.09 1.42
C THR A 13 4.66 -6.67 0.01
N VAL A 14 5.25 -5.59 -0.50
CA VAL A 14 5.07 -5.18 -1.89
C VAL A 14 5.58 -6.30 -2.78
N ARG A 15 4.71 -6.90 -3.59
CA ARG A 15 5.12 -7.92 -4.57
C ARG A 15 4.51 -7.58 -5.90
N THR A 16 5.38 -7.23 -6.83
CA THR A 16 5.02 -6.92 -8.22
C THR A 16 5.64 -7.95 -9.15
N ALA A 17 5.32 -7.87 -10.45
CA ALA A 17 5.91 -8.71 -11.49
C ALA A 17 7.40 -8.38 -11.79
N GLY A 18 8.06 -7.52 -11.02
CA GLY A 18 9.51 -7.26 -11.15
C GLY A 18 9.95 -5.80 -10.98
N GLY A 19 9.03 -4.83 -10.92
CA GLY A 19 9.33 -3.40 -10.81
C GLY A 19 8.84 -2.72 -9.52
N PRO A 20 9.31 -1.52 -9.18
CA PRO A 20 8.75 -0.77 -8.06
C PRO A 20 7.27 -0.41 -8.32
N VAL A 21 6.48 -0.28 -7.26
CA VAL A 21 5.10 0.23 -7.33
C VAL A 21 5.07 1.73 -7.02
N ASN A 22 4.18 2.45 -7.69
CA ASN A 22 3.98 3.87 -7.44
C ASN A 22 3.27 4.09 -6.10
N VAL A 23 3.91 4.88 -5.24
CA VAL A 23 3.29 5.43 -4.03
C VAL A 23 2.65 6.76 -4.40
N ARG A 24 1.37 6.92 -4.11
CA ARG A 24 0.57 8.08 -4.49
C ARG A 24 0.20 8.93 -3.29
N SER A 25 -0.10 10.21 -3.53
CA SER A 25 -0.51 11.16 -2.49
C SER A 25 -1.88 10.88 -1.87
N GLY A 26 -2.66 9.96 -2.45
CA GLY A 26 -3.99 9.60 -1.96
C GLY A 26 -4.54 8.36 -2.66
N PRO A 27 -5.75 7.91 -2.30
CA PRO A 27 -6.33 6.64 -2.73
C PRO A 27 -7.00 6.72 -4.12
N ARG A 28 -6.27 7.26 -5.10
CA ARG A 28 -6.74 7.40 -6.48
C ARG A 28 -5.59 7.22 -7.45
N VAL A 29 -5.87 6.63 -8.62
CA VAL A 29 -4.84 6.46 -9.66
C VAL A 29 -4.48 7.77 -10.35
N SER A 30 -5.32 8.79 -10.26
CA SER A 30 -5.05 10.15 -10.75
C SER A 30 -4.19 11.00 -9.81
N ASN A 31 -4.00 10.57 -8.56
CA ASN A 31 -3.19 11.32 -7.60
C ASN A 31 -1.71 11.27 -7.97
N ALA A 32 -1.00 12.35 -7.64
CA ALA A 32 0.43 12.50 -7.89
C ALA A 32 1.22 11.34 -7.27
N VAL A 33 2.19 10.83 -8.02
CA VAL A 33 3.16 9.86 -7.52
C VAL A 33 4.14 10.61 -6.63
N VAL A 34 4.13 10.30 -5.34
CA VAL A 34 4.99 10.93 -4.31
C VAL A 34 6.20 10.07 -3.97
N GLY A 35 6.27 8.85 -4.50
CA GLY A 35 7.38 7.96 -4.27
C GLY A 35 7.23 6.64 -4.99
N LEU A 36 8.23 5.78 -4.77
CA LEU A 36 8.28 4.42 -5.30
C LEU A 36 8.54 3.47 -4.14
N ALA A 37 7.76 2.40 -4.05
CA ALA A 37 8.01 1.31 -3.14
C ALA A 37 8.65 0.16 -3.92
N ALA A 38 9.86 -0.23 -3.50
CA ALA A 38 10.61 -1.29 -4.17
C ALA A 38 9.88 -2.64 -4.09
N ASN A 39 10.11 -3.51 -5.07
CA ASN A 39 9.63 -4.88 -4.99
C ASN A 39 10.26 -5.56 -3.76
N TYR A 40 9.47 -6.37 -3.05
CA TYR A 40 9.78 -6.96 -1.74
C TYR A 40 9.96 -5.97 -0.59
N ALA A 41 9.63 -4.69 -0.76
CA ALA A 41 9.55 -3.77 0.38
C ALA A 41 8.50 -4.26 1.37
N ARG A 42 8.79 -4.13 2.67
CA ARG A 42 7.90 -4.56 3.76
C ARG A 42 7.40 -3.37 4.59
N PRO A 43 6.63 -2.44 4.00
CA PRO A 43 6.13 -1.30 4.74
C PRO A 43 5.09 -1.73 5.78
N ILE A 44 4.97 -0.93 6.84
CA ILE A 44 3.89 -1.07 7.82
C ILE A 44 2.68 -0.33 7.28
N ILE A 45 1.52 -0.96 7.32
CA ILE A 45 0.25 -0.36 6.94
C ILE A 45 -0.35 0.29 8.19
N GLU A 46 -0.51 1.61 8.17
CA GLU A 46 -1.14 2.36 9.27
C GLU A 46 -2.66 2.12 9.28
N CYS A 47 -3.29 2.27 8.11
CA CYS A 47 -4.72 2.06 7.92
C CYS A 47 -5.02 1.85 6.43
N GLN A 48 -6.23 1.36 6.13
CA GLN A 48 -6.70 1.14 4.77
C GLN A 48 -7.88 2.05 4.45
N VAL A 49 -7.93 2.54 3.21
CA VAL A 49 -9.01 3.38 2.72
C VAL A 49 -9.52 2.86 1.39
N ARG A 50 -10.83 3.01 1.14
CA ARG A 50 -11.41 2.65 -0.16
C ARG A 50 -11.27 3.81 -1.14
N GLY A 51 -10.78 3.49 -2.32
CA GLY A 51 -10.44 4.45 -3.36
C GLY A 51 -10.81 3.98 -4.76
N ASP A 52 -10.04 4.44 -5.74
CA ASP A 52 -10.19 3.94 -7.10
C ASP A 52 -9.85 2.45 -7.17
N THR A 53 -10.57 1.71 -8.00
CA THR A 53 -10.29 0.30 -8.26
C THR A 53 -9.02 0.16 -9.10
N VAL A 54 -8.10 -0.66 -8.64
CA VAL A 54 -6.82 -0.94 -9.31
C VAL A 54 -6.71 -2.43 -9.58
N THR A 55 -6.31 -2.77 -10.79
CA THR A 55 -5.96 -4.16 -11.16
C THR A 55 -4.45 -4.31 -11.13
N GLY A 56 -3.98 -5.21 -10.26
CA GLY A 56 -2.57 -5.46 -10.01
C GLY A 56 -2.23 -6.94 -10.01
N THR A 57 -1.05 -7.26 -9.47
CA THR A 57 -0.49 -8.62 -9.44
C THR A 57 -1.35 -9.60 -8.66
N TYR A 58 -2.09 -9.12 -7.65
CA TYR A 58 -2.95 -9.93 -6.80
C TYR A 58 -4.44 -9.87 -7.19
N GLY A 59 -4.76 -9.23 -8.30
CA GLY A 59 -6.14 -9.07 -8.79
C GLY A 59 -6.63 -7.64 -8.71
N THR A 60 -7.95 -7.48 -8.66
CA THR A 60 -8.62 -6.18 -8.70
C THR A 60 -9.16 -5.84 -7.32
N THR A 61 -8.71 -4.73 -6.74
CA THR A 61 -9.20 -4.23 -5.43
C THR A 61 -9.36 -2.73 -5.46
N ASN A 62 -10.27 -2.22 -4.63
CA ASN A 62 -10.44 -0.80 -4.37
C ASN A 62 -9.86 -0.39 -3.00
N LEU A 63 -9.12 -1.30 -2.35
CA LEU A 63 -8.42 -1.02 -1.10
C LEU A 63 -7.07 -0.35 -1.39
N TRP A 64 -6.80 0.70 -0.62
CA TRP A 64 -5.54 1.43 -0.62
C TRP A 64 -4.95 1.43 0.77
N ASP A 65 -3.70 1.00 0.85
CA ASP A 65 -2.91 0.97 2.07
C ASP A 65 -2.23 2.31 2.28
N ARG A 66 -2.48 2.92 3.43
CA ARG A 66 -1.76 4.10 3.89
C ARG A 66 -0.53 3.66 4.67
N LEU A 67 0.64 3.99 4.15
CA LEU A 67 1.93 3.68 4.78
C LEU A 67 2.39 4.79 5.72
N ALA A 68 2.03 6.02 5.39
CA ALA A 68 2.30 7.24 6.14
C ALA A 68 1.34 8.34 5.65
N PRO A 69 1.21 9.48 6.36
CA PRO A 69 0.44 10.63 5.87
C PRO A 69 0.87 11.06 4.46
N GLY A 70 -0.05 10.99 3.49
CA GLY A 70 0.24 11.32 2.10
C GLY A 70 0.97 10.23 1.30
N TYR A 71 1.15 9.03 1.84
CA TYR A 71 1.77 7.90 1.15
C TYR A 71 0.81 6.72 1.08
N PHE A 72 0.25 6.49 -0.10
CA PHE A 72 -0.75 5.45 -0.36
C PHE A 72 -0.28 4.49 -1.44
N VAL A 73 -0.48 3.20 -1.22
CA VAL A 73 -0.20 2.13 -2.19
C VAL A 73 -1.46 1.32 -2.37
N SER A 74 -1.72 0.88 -3.61
CA SER A 74 -2.85 0.00 -3.87
C SER A 74 -2.57 -1.40 -3.32
N ASP A 75 -3.54 -1.96 -2.58
CA ASP A 75 -3.48 -3.31 -2.02
C ASP A 75 -3.35 -4.38 -3.12
N ALA A 76 -3.76 -4.07 -4.35
CA ALA A 76 -3.57 -4.89 -5.55
C ALA A 76 -2.11 -5.33 -5.82
N TYR A 77 -1.12 -4.62 -5.24
CA TYR A 77 0.32 -4.91 -5.34
C TYR A 77 0.96 -5.25 -3.99
N MET A 78 0.17 -5.34 -2.92
CA MET A 78 0.63 -5.57 -1.57
C MET A 78 0.19 -6.97 -1.12
N TYR A 79 1.15 -7.79 -0.74
CA TYR A 79 0.90 -9.08 -0.11
C TYR A 79 0.78 -8.90 1.40
N THR A 80 -0.45 -8.89 1.89
CA THR A 80 -0.77 -8.81 3.32
C THR A 80 -1.17 -10.17 3.90
N GLY A 81 -1.34 -11.18 3.04
CA GLY A 81 -1.84 -12.52 3.40
C GLY A 81 -3.36 -12.64 3.40
N SER A 82 -4.08 -11.59 3.03
CA SER A 82 -5.54 -11.55 2.88
C SER A 82 -5.90 -10.74 1.64
N ASP A 83 -6.97 -11.12 0.93
CA ASP A 83 -7.54 -10.32 -0.17
C ASP A 83 -8.47 -9.20 0.35
N GLY A 84 -8.68 -9.16 1.67
CA GLY A 84 -9.54 -8.20 2.35
C GLY A 84 -8.75 -7.21 3.22
N GLN A 85 -9.51 -6.35 3.88
CA GLN A 85 -8.96 -5.35 4.78
C GLN A 85 -8.22 -6.01 5.96
N VAL A 86 -6.93 -5.71 6.09
CA VAL A 86 -6.05 -6.19 7.15
C VAL A 86 -5.75 -5.14 8.21
N ALA A 87 -5.87 -3.86 7.87
CA ALA A 87 -5.64 -2.73 8.77
C ALA A 87 -6.95 -1.97 9.02
N PRO A 88 -7.10 -1.27 10.16
CA PRO A 88 -8.31 -0.49 10.44
C PRO A 88 -8.57 0.55 9.33
N THR A 89 -9.83 0.97 9.19
CA THR A 89 -10.23 1.96 8.18
C THR A 89 -9.68 3.34 8.55
N CYS A 90 -9.01 4.00 7.60
CA CYS A 90 -8.86 5.45 7.61
C CYS A 90 -10.21 6.07 7.19
#